data_AF-A0A6C0CIL1-F1
#
_entry.id   AF-A0A6C0CIL1-F1
#
_cell.length_a   1.000
_cell.length_b   1.000
_cell.length_c   1.000
_cell.angle_alpha   90.00
_cell.angle_beta   90.00
_cell.angle_gamma   90.00
#
_symmetry.space_group_name_H-M   'P 1'
#
loop_
_entity.id
_entity.type
_entity.pdbx_description
1 polymer ?
#
loop_
_entity_poly.entity_id
_entity_poly.type
_entity_poly.pdbx_seq_one_letter_code
_entity_poly.pdbx_strand_id
1 'polypeptide(L)'
;MLRAKDLWKQEDERKTAKMLAMRPVLSNLSSQLKLHAIHNPQAPYFVFDVPSFVFGYPLYDHREAIEYVRDALTEQGFQVWVASGLSLVISWIKPQNQAPRIRAPPKSGADYRPFVYDDSAMNFLQSRMR
;
A
#
# COMPACT_ATOMS: atom_id res chain seq x y z
N MET A 1 39.49 -19.46 13.69
CA MET A 1 38.51 -19.99 12.72
C MET A 1 37.25 -19.14 12.79
N LEU A 2 36.79 -18.62 11.65
CA LEU A 2 35.60 -17.79 11.56
C LEU A 2 34.36 -18.67 11.80
N ARG A 3 33.48 -18.31 12.74
CA ARG A 3 32.23 -19.06 12.98
C ARG A 3 31.11 -18.46 12.15
N ALA A 4 30.23 -19.29 11.61
CA ALA A 4 29.08 -18.84 10.82
C ALA A 4 28.17 -17.86 11.58
N LYS A 5 28.03 -18.03 12.90
CA LYS A 5 27.25 -17.13 13.76
C LYS A 5 27.81 -15.71 13.81
N ASP A 6 29.13 -15.57 13.85
CA ASP A 6 29.79 -14.27 13.94
C ASP A 6 29.62 -13.49 12.63
N LEU A 7 29.63 -14.20 11.49
CA LEU A 7 29.36 -13.62 10.18
C LEU A 7 27.92 -13.09 10.06
N TRP A 8 26.93 -13.85 10.54
CA TRP A 8 25.53 -13.40 10.52
C TRP A 8 25.32 -12.15 11.36
N LYS A 9 25.93 -12.11 12.56
CA LYS A 9 25.86 -10.94 13.43
C LYS A 9 26.47 -9.71 12.77
N GLN A 10 27.62 -9.87 12.11
CA GLN A 10 28.31 -8.78 11.44
C GLN A 10 27.51 -8.24 10.24
N GLU A 11 26.84 -9.11 9.48
CA GLU A 11 25.95 -8.69 8.40
C GLU A 11 24.72 -7.94 8.93
N ASP A 12 24.15 -8.37 10.05
CA ASP A 12 22.99 -7.72 10.66
C ASP A 12 23.35 -6.35 11.27
N GLU A 13 24.51 -6.25 11.92
CA GLU A 13 25.09 -4.97 12.39
C GLU A 13 25.35 -4.02 11.20
N ARG A 14 25.81 -4.53 10.07
CA ARG A 14 26.02 -3.73 8.87
C ARG A 14 24.71 -3.24 8.26
N LYS A 15 23.67 -4.07 8.23
CA LYS A 15 22.33 -3.70 7.77
C LYS A 15 21.72 -2.63 8.67
N THR A 16 21.74 -2.85 9.99
CA THR A 16 21.21 -1.87 10.96
C THR A 16 21.94 -0.54 10.87
N ALA A 17 23.27 -0.54 10.74
CA ALA A 17 24.07 0.67 10.56
C ALA A 17 23.70 1.45 9.28
N LYS A 18 23.41 0.75 8.17
CA LYS A 18 22.91 1.38 6.94
C LYS A 18 21.52 2.00 7.14
N MET A 19 20.64 1.31 7.84
CA MET A 19 19.26 1.78 8.08
C MET A 19 19.19 2.97 9.05
N LEU A 20 20.24 3.26 9.83
CA LEU A 20 20.34 4.51 10.60
C LEU A 20 20.20 5.76 9.71
N ALA A 21 20.60 5.66 8.43
CA ALA A 21 20.42 6.72 7.43
C ALA A 21 18.96 7.11 7.20
N MET A 22 18.02 6.19 7.48
CA MET A 22 16.60 6.40 7.23
C MET A 22 15.89 7.15 8.37
N ARG A 23 16.50 7.25 9.55
CA ARG A 23 15.93 8.01 10.68
C ARG A 23 15.62 9.48 10.33
N PRO A 24 16.54 10.26 9.73
CA PRO A 24 16.22 11.63 9.31
C PRO A 24 15.16 11.67 8.21
N VAL A 25 15.16 10.69 7.29
CA VAL A 25 14.15 10.58 6.23
C VAL A 25 12.76 10.39 6.83
N LEU A 26 12.61 9.50 7.81
CA LEU A 26 11.36 9.27 8.53
C LEU A 26 10.88 10.51 9.29
N SER A 27 11.80 11.22 9.95
CA SER A 27 11.46 12.48 10.64
C SER A 27 10.91 13.53 9.67
N ASN A 28 11.60 13.71 8.53
CA ASN A 28 11.18 14.65 7.49
C ASN A 28 9.83 14.24 6.87
N LEU A 29 9.67 12.96 6.55
CA LEU A 29 8.42 12.39 6.04
C LEU A 29 7.27 12.66 7.01
N SER A 30 7.45 12.36 8.31
CA SER A 30 6.41 12.58 9.31
C SER A 30 6.00 14.05 9.44
N SER A 31 6.95 14.97 9.27
CA SER A 31 6.69 16.41 9.30
C SER A 31 5.92 16.86 8.05
N GLN A 32 6.32 16.40 6.87
CA GLN A 32 5.62 16.66 5.61
C GLN A 32 4.20 16.08 5.63
N LEU A 33 4.05 14.87 6.15
CA LEU A 33 2.77 14.18 6.28
C LEU A 33 1.80 14.96 7.18
N LYS A 34 2.28 15.48 8.33
CA LYS A 34 1.47 16.33 9.22
C LYS A 34 1.02 17.61 8.52
N LEU A 35 1.92 18.28 7.82
CA LEU A 35 1.58 19.49 7.07
C LEU A 35 0.56 19.18 5.97
N HIS A 36 0.77 18.10 5.21
CA HIS A 36 -0.16 17.67 4.15
C HIS A 36 -1.55 17.36 4.71
N ALA A 37 -1.63 16.66 5.84
CA ALA A 37 -2.91 16.34 6.48
C ALA A 37 -3.66 17.60 6.96
N ILE A 38 -2.96 18.65 7.38
CA ILE A 38 -3.54 19.93 7.77
C ILE A 38 -4.05 20.69 6.54
N HIS A 39 -3.27 20.75 5.47
CA HIS A 39 -3.61 21.52 4.27
C HIS A 39 -4.68 20.85 3.40
N ASN A 40 -4.70 19.51 3.34
CA ASN A 40 -5.56 18.75 2.45
C ASN A 40 -6.44 17.74 3.22
N PRO A 41 -7.42 18.20 4.02
CA PRO A 41 -8.26 17.31 4.83
C PRO A 41 -9.15 16.36 4.00
N GLN A 42 -9.42 16.70 2.73
CA GLN A 42 -10.20 15.88 1.79
C GLN A 42 -9.40 14.73 1.16
N ALA A 43 -8.07 14.76 1.27
CA ALA A 43 -7.17 13.77 0.67
C ALA A 43 -6.34 13.06 1.76
N PRO A 44 -6.89 12.01 2.41
CA PRO A 44 -6.22 11.24 3.47
C PRO A 44 -5.15 10.26 2.93
N TYR A 45 -4.40 10.70 1.92
CA TYR A 45 -3.29 9.98 1.31
C TYR A 45 -2.16 10.96 0.97
N PHE A 46 -0.94 10.45 0.89
CA PHE A 46 0.27 11.19 0.58
C PHE A 46 1.20 10.29 -0.22
N VAL A 47 1.84 10.85 -1.26
CA VAL A 47 2.84 10.14 -2.05
C VAL A 47 4.20 10.67 -1.66
N PHE A 48 5.12 9.76 -1.37
CA PHE A 48 6.47 10.09 -0.95
C PHE A 48 7.49 9.29 -1.75
N ASP A 49 8.48 9.99 -2.29
CA ASP A 49 9.62 9.38 -2.97
C ASP A 49 10.76 9.22 -1.95
N VAL A 50 11.17 7.98 -1.73
CA VAL A 50 12.30 7.69 -0.84
C VAL A 50 13.58 8.18 -1.52
N PRO A 51 14.46 8.94 -0.83
CA PRO A 51 15.71 9.37 -1.43
C PRO A 51 16.62 8.16 -1.72
N SER A 52 17.30 8.19 -2.86
CA SER A 52 18.26 7.14 -3.25
C SER A 52 19.56 7.20 -2.43
N PHE A 53 19.91 8.36 -1.87
CA PHE A 53 21.03 8.53 -0.97
C PHE A 53 20.76 9.62 0.08
N VAL A 54 21.45 9.53 1.23
CA VAL A 54 21.43 10.55 2.28
C VAL A 54 22.86 10.98 2.57
N PHE A 55 23.14 12.28 2.50
CA PHE A 55 24.47 12.81 2.80
C PHE A 55 24.86 12.52 4.25
N GLY A 56 26.13 12.14 4.47
CA GLY A 56 26.67 11.86 5.80
C GLY A 56 26.40 10.44 6.32
N TYR A 57 25.77 9.58 5.52
CA TYR A 57 25.48 8.19 5.88
C TYR A 57 26.06 7.20 4.84
N PRO A 58 26.29 5.93 5.23
CA PRO A 58 26.77 4.93 4.29
C PRO A 58 25.76 4.63 3.18
N LEU A 59 26.27 4.23 2.01
CA LEU A 59 25.44 3.82 0.89
C LEU A 59 24.59 2.59 1.27
N TYR A 60 23.30 2.67 1.01
CA TYR A 60 22.31 1.62 1.23
C TYR A 60 21.70 1.17 -0.09
N ASP A 61 21.13 -0.04 -0.13
CA ASP A 61 20.29 -0.44 -1.25
C ASP A 61 18.96 0.31 -1.15
N HIS A 62 18.59 0.99 -2.23
CA HIS A 62 17.38 1.77 -2.29
C HIS A 62 16.11 0.91 -2.09
N ARG A 63 16.13 -0.36 -2.51
CA ARG A 63 15.01 -1.28 -2.27
C ARG A 63 14.85 -1.62 -0.79
N GLU A 64 15.94 -1.93 -0.11
CA GLU A 64 15.96 -2.19 1.34
C GLU A 64 15.46 -0.96 2.12
N ALA A 65 15.84 0.24 1.69
CA ALA A 65 15.37 1.49 2.31
C ALA A 65 13.86 1.69 2.18
N ILE A 66 13.28 1.38 1.03
CA ILE A 66 11.83 1.49 0.80
C ILE A 66 11.07 0.48 1.67
N GLU A 67 11.55 -0.75 1.73
CA GLU A 67 10.98 -1.78 2.60
C GLU A 67 11.04 -1.36 4.06
N TYR A 68 12.19 -0.83 4.51
CA TYR A 68 12.35 -0.32 5.87
C TYR A 68 11.38 0.82 6.20
N VAL A 69 11.24 1.81 5.30
CA VAL A 69 10.31 2.93 5.50
C VAL A 69 8.86 2.44 5.48
N ARG A 70 8.50 1.51 4.58
CA ARG A 70 7.18 0.88 4.53
C ARG A 70 6.86 0.19 5.84
N ASP A 71 7.79 -0.62 6.36
CA ASP A 71 7.58 -1.40 7.57
C ASP A 71 7.45 -0.48 8.79
N ALA A 72 8.33 0.53 8.91
CA ALA A 72 8.26 1.52 9.99
C ALA A 72 6.94 2.31 10.00
N LEU A 73 6.39 2.64 8.83
CA LEU A 73 5.09 3.32 8.72
C LEU A 73 3.92 2.36 8.98
N THR A 74 4.04 1.11 8.56
CA THR A 74 3.02 0.08 8.81
C THR A 74 2.92 -0.24 10.31
N GLU A 75 4.05 -0.31 11.02
CA GLU A 75 4.11 -0.44 12.48
C GLU A 75 3.42 0.73 13.20
N GLN A 76 3.45 1.93 12.63
CA GLN A 76 2.76 3.12 13.15
C GLN A 76 1.25 3.14 12.82
N GLY A 77 0.75 2.16 12.06
CA GLY A 77 -0.67 2.02 11.70
C GLY A 77 -1.08 2.70 10.40
N PHE A 78 -0.13 3.14 9.57
CA PHE A 78 -0.43 3.63 8.23
C PHE A 78 -0.61 2.46 7.25
N GLN A 79 -1.48 2.65 6.26
CA GLN A 79 -1.55 1.75 5.11
C GLN A 79 -0.60 2.26 4.03
N VAL A 80 0.39 1.44 3.67
CA VAL A 80 1.45 1.81 2.73
C VAL A 80 1.47 0.85 1.56
N TRP A 81 1.48 1.40 0.34
CA TRP A 81 1.65 0.64 -0.90
C TRP A 81 2.89 1.11 -1.64
N VAL A 82 3.62 0.16 -2.21
CA VAL A 82 4.73 0.46 -3.12
C VAL A 82 4.14 0.63 -4.52
N ALA A 83 4.25 1.84 -5.07
CA ALA A 83 3.83 2.13 -6.43
C ALA A 83 4.96 1.82 -7.44
N SER A 84 4.62 1.79 -8.73
CA SER A 84 5.61 1.65 -9.80
C SER A 84 6.55 2.85 -9.79
N GLY A 85 7.86 2.59 -9.78
CA GLY A 85 8.88 3.65 -9.71
C GLY A 85 9.44 3.94 -8.32
N LEU A 86 9.28 3.02 -7.35
CA LEU A 86 9.89 3.09 -6.01
C LEU A 86 9.31 4.18 -5.09
N SER A 87 8.20 4.79 -5.48
CA SER A 87 7.41 5.69 -4.67
C SER A 87 6.53 4.94 -3.66
N LEU A 88 6.33 5.53 -2.49
CA LEU A 88 5.43 5.03 -1.45
C LEU A 88 4.14 5.84 -1.45
N VAL A 89 3.01 5.15 -1.53
CA VAL A 89 1.68 5.72 -1.29
C VAL A 89 1.30 5.41 0.14
N ILE A 90 1.12 6.45 0.95
CA ILE A 90 0.84 6.37 2.38
C ILE A 90 -0.58 6.88 2.60
N SER A 91 -1.41 6.11 3.28
CA SER A 91 -2.75 6.54 3.66
C SER A 91 -3.03 6.26 5.13
N TRP A 92 -3.91 7.08 5.70
CA TRP A 92 -4.43 6.94 7.07
C TRP A 92 -5.96 6.88 7.06
N ILE A 93 -6.52 6.36 5.97
CA ILE A 93 -7.95 6.12 5.86
C ILE A 93 -8.30 5.00 6.82
N LYS A 94 -9.23 5.26 7.74
CA LYS A 94 -9.75 4.23 8.63
C LYS A 94 -10.33 3.12 7.73
N PRO A 95 -9.89 1.86 7.87
CA PRO A 95 -10.53 0.78 7.17
C PRO A 95 -11.99 0.76 7.60
N GLN A 96 -12.89 1.08 6.68
CA GLN A 96 -14.29 0.78 6.93
C GLN A 96 -14.33 -0.73 7.09
N ASN A 97 -14.92 -1.20 8.19
CA ASN A 97 -15.30 -2.59 8.38
C ASN A 97 -16.34 -2.93 7.29
N GLN A 98 -15.90 -3.04 6.05
CA GLN A 98 -16.57 -3.87 5.08
C GLN A 98 -16.30 -5.27 5.61
N ALA A 99 -17.22 -5.75 6.46
CA ALA A 99 -17.36 -7.17 6.74
C ALA A 99 -17.10 -7.87 5.41
N PRO A 100 -16.19 -8.87 5.34
CA PRO A 100 -15.84 -9.49 4.09
C PRO A 100 -17.16 -9.80 3.43
N ARG A 101 -17.46 -9.10 2.34
CA ARG A 101 -18.44 -9.59 1.40
C ARG A 101 -17.71 -10.81 0.89
N ILE A 102 -17.85 -11.93 1.63
CA ILE A 102 -17.86 -13.26 1.06
C ILE A 102 -18.73 -12.99 -0.15
N ARG A 103 -18.06 -12.89 -1.30
CA ARG A 103 -18.74 -12.80 -2.57
C ARG A 103 -19.43 -14.15 -2.58
N ALA A 104 -20.63 -14.21 -2.01
CA ALA A 104 -21.47 -15.37 -2.10
C ALA A 104 -21.41 -15.65 -3.60
N PRO A 105 -20.95 -16.84 -4.02
CA PRO A 105 -20.93 -17.16 -5.43
C PRO A 105 -22.30 -16.73 -5.97
N PRO A 106 -22.36 -15.97 -7.08
CA PRO A 106 -23.63 -15.53 -7.63
C PRO A 106 -24.49 -16.78 -7.63
N LYS A 107 -25.66 -16.75 -6.96
CA LYS A 107 -26.45 -17.95 -6.67
C LYS A 107 -26.67 -18.71 -7.99
N SER A 108 -25.78 -19.62 -8.33
CA SER A 108 -25.91 -20.53 -9.47
C SER A 108 -26.69 -21.74 -8.97
N GLY A 109 -27.83 -21.44 -8.34
CA GLY A 109 -28.88 -22.39 -8.00
C GLY A 109 -29.99 -22.31 -9.03
N ALA A 110 -30.95 -23.23 -8.92
CA ALA A 110 -32.04 -23.53 -9.87
C ALA A 110 -32.99 -22.37 -10.26
N ASP A 111 -32.71 -21.13 -9.86
CA ASP A 111 -33.43 -19.91 -10.27
C ASP A 111 -32.86 -19.30 -11.57
N TYR A 112 -32.07 -20.06 -12.36
CA TYR A 112 -31.89 -19.72 -13.77
C TYR A 112 -33.23 -19.90 -14.48
N ARG A 113 -34.02 -18.81 -14.55
CA ARG A 113 -35.15 -18.73 -15.46
C ARG A 113 -34.59 -18.30 -16.81
N PRO A 114 -34.53 -19.18 -17.82
CA PRO A 114 -34.23 -18.72 -19.17
C PRO A 114 -35.22 -17.61 -19.49
N PHE A 115 -34.72 -16.49 -20.00
CA PHE A 115 -35.57 -15.43 -20.54
C PHE A 115 -36.45 -16.08 -21.60
N VAL A 116 -37.73 -16.28 -21.30
CA VAL A 116 -38.69 -16.74 -22.28
C VAL A 116 -38.86 -15.55 -23.21
N TYR A 117 -38.34 -15.67 -24.43
CA TYR A 117 -38.56 -14.70 -25.50
C TYR A 117 -40.01 -14.82 -25.99
N ASP A 118 -40.94 -14.38 -25.15
CA ASP A 118 -42.30 -14.12 -25.60
C ASP A 118 -42.36 -12.73 -26.25
N ASP A 119 -43.44 -12.48 -26.99
CA ASP A 119 -43.64 -11.21 -27.68
C ASP A 119 -43.68 -10.02 -26.71
N SER A 120 -44.06 -10.23 -25.45
CA SER A 120 -44.10 -9.17 -24.44
C SER A 120 -42.70 -8.76 -23.96
N ALA A 121 -41.79 -9.73 -23.80
CA ALA A 121 -40.40 -9.52 -23.42
C ALA A 121 -39.62 -8.83 -24.55
N MET A 122 -39.87 -9.22 -25.79
CA MET A 122 -39.25 -8.58 -26.96
C MET A 122 -39.73 -7.13 -27.14
N ASN A 123 -41.01 -6.86 -26.91
CA ASN A 123 -41.56 -5.50 -26.96
C ASN A 123 -40.99 -4.61 -25.84
N PHE A 124 -40.77 -5.16 -24.65
CA PHE A 124 -40.12 -4.43 -23.55
C PHE A 124 -38.66 -4.06 -23.85
N LEU A 125 -37.91 -4.95 -24.50
CA LEU A 125 -36.54 -4.67 -24.90
C LEU A 125 -36.48 -3.61 -26.02
N GLN A 126 -37.41 -3.68 -26.98
CA GLN A 126 -37.48 -2.68 -28.06
C GLN A 126 -37.86 -1.29 -27.56
N SER A 127 -38.72 -1.18 -26.54
CA SER A 127 -39.12 0.12 -25.98
C SER A 127 -37.99 0.83 -25.23
N ARG A 128 -37.00 0.09 -24.71
CA ARG A 128 -35.81 0.67 -24.05
C ARG A 128 -34.70 1.08 -25.00
N MET A 129 -34.74 0.67 -26.26
CA MET A 129 -33.73 1.03 -27.28
C MET A 129 -34.13 2.24 -28.13
N ARG A 130 -35.26 2.87 -27.86
CA ARG A 130 -35.68 4.14 -28.47
C ARG A 130 -35.45 5.31 -27.53
#